data_AF-A0A0N1BCR8-F1
#
_entry.id   AF-A0A0N1BCR8-F1
#
_cell.length_a   1.000
_cell.length_b   1.000
_cell.length_c   1.000
_cell.angle_alpha   90.00
_cell.angle_beta   90.00
_cell.angle_gamma   90.00
#
_symmetry.space_group_name_H-M   'P 1'
#
loop_
_entity.id
_entity.type
_entity.pdbx_description
1 polymer ?
#
loop_
_entity_poly.entity_id
_entity_poly.type
_entity_poly.pdbx_seq_one_letter_code
_entity_poly.pdbx_strand_id
1 'polypeptide(L)'
;MLSDLDNAEDATPIGRLAPPEEIAGALFFLAREDPSYITGSELVVDGGWTAQQGSRAIARKPSFSLAAIAGWSSRRQAAPVPPAKRCPE
;
A
#
# COMPACT_ATOMS: atom_id res chain seq x y z
N MET A 1 16.43 -10.99 -21.01
CA MET A 1 17.13 -10.85 -19.73
C MET A 1 17.27 -9.39 -19.31
N LEU A 2 17.78 -8.47 -20.15
CA LEU A 2 17.71 -7.03 -19.86
C LEU A 2 16.34 -6.43 -20.17
N SER A 3 15.70 -6.89 -21.26
CA SER A 3 14.33 -6.52 -21.67
C SER A 3 13.26 -6.73 -20.59
N ASP A 4 13.50 -7.66 -19.67
CA ASP A 4 12.54 -8.03 -18.64
C ASP A 4 12.53 -7.00 -17.49
N LEU A 5 13.66 -6.30 -17.28
CA LEU A 5 13.78 -5.20 -16.33
C LEU A 5 13.16 -3.91 -16.89
N ASP A 6 13.39 -3.62 -18.18
CA ASP A 6 12.75 -2.49 -18.86
C ASP A 6 11.20 -2.60 -18.80
N ASN A 7 10.69 -3.82 -19.01
CA ASN A 7 9.26 -4.10 -18.91
C ASN A 7 8.70 -3.94 -17.47
N ALA A 8 9.54 -4.17 -16.46
CA ALA A 8 9.17 -3.93 -15.06
C ALA A 8 9.12 -2.43 -14.75
N GLU A 9 10.05 -1.63 -15.27
CA GLU A 9 10.04 -0.18 -15.10
C GLU A 9 8.80 0.45 -15.75
N ASP A 10 8.50 0.09 -16.99
CA ASP A 10 7.40 0.65 -17.78
C ASP A 10 6.01 0.35 -17.18
N ALA A 11 5.82 -0.82 -16.57
CA ALA A 11 4.55 -1.18 -15.97
C ALA A 11 4.47 -0.90 -14.45
N THR A 12 5.49 -0.27 -13.84
CA THR A 12 5.30 0.40 -12.54
C THR A 12 4.80 1.83 -12.76
N PRO A 13 3.74 2.30 -12.06
CA PRO A 13 3.31 3.70 -12.14
C PRO A 13 4.41 4.72 -11.77
N ILE A 14 5.34 4.32 -10.88
CA ILE A 14 6.48 5.15 -10.49
C ILE A 14 7.56 5.25 -11.58
N GLY A 15 7.53 4.36 -12.58
CA GLY A 15 8.39 4.42 -13.77
C GLY A 15 9.86 4.11 -13.51
N ARG A 16 10.15 3.37 -12.43
CA ARG A 16 11.51 2.93 -12.06
C ARG A 16 11.47 1.78 -11.08
N LEU A 17 12.56 1.03 -10.99
CA LEU A 17 12.76 0.08 -9.90
C LEU A 17 13.07 0.82 -8.58
N ALA A 18 12.57 0.24 -7.49
CA ALA A 18 12.85 0.72 -6.14
C ALA A 18 14.26 0.27 -5.72
N PRO A 19 15.11 1.16 -5.18
CA PRO A 19 16.33 0.76 -4.52
C PRO A 19 16.00 0.03 -3.20
N PRO A 20 16.89 -0.85 -2.69
CA PRO A 20 16.63 -1.66 -1.50
C PRO A 20 16.21 -0.87 -0.26
N GLU A 21 16.71 0.37 -0.13
CA GLU A 21 16.43 1.27 0.99
C GLU A 21 14.95 1.67 1.06
N GLU A 22 14.27 1.78 -0.09
CA GLU A 22 12.84 2.09 -0.14
C GLU A 22 11.97 0.93 0.36
N ILE A 23 12.42 -0.32 0.15
CA ILE A 23 11.78 -1.52 0.70
C ILE A 23 12.09 -1.65 2.20
N ALA A 24 13.33 -1.37 2.59
CA ALA A 24 13.78 -1.43 3.98
C ALA A 24 12.98 -0.50 4.89
N GLY A 25 12.56 0.68 4.40
CA GLY A 25 11.69 1.59 5.15
C GLY A 25 10.35 0.97 5.54
N ALA A 26 9.71 0.22 4.64
CA ALA A 26 8.44 -0.45 4.92
C ALA A 26 8.60 -1.60 5.93
N LEU A 27 9.68 -2.37 5.82
CA LEU A 27 10.02 -3.41 6.80
C LEU A 27 10.34 -2.80 8.16
N PHE A 28 11.10 -1.71 8.19
CA PHE A 28 11.43 -0.99 9.41
C PHE A 28 10.17 -0.46 10.11
N PHE A 29 9.20 0.06 9.35
CA PHE A 29 7.90 0.42 9.90
C PHE A 29 7.23 -0.78 10.57
N LEU A 30 7.11 -1.92 9.88
CA LEU A 30 6.48 -3.14 10.42
C LEU A 30 7.20 -3.73 11.64
N ALA A 31 8.52 -3.51 11.76
CA ALA A 31 9.32 -4.00 12.87
C ALA A 31 9.20 -3.15 14.16
N ARG A 32 8.59 -1.96 14.08
CA ARG A 32 8.42 -1.05 15.22
C ARG A 32 7.22 -1.43 16.08
N GLU A 33 7.08 -0.78 17.23
CA GLU A 33 5.91 -0.90 18.10
C GLU A 33 4.67 -0.18 17.55
N ASP A 34 4.86 0.81 16.67
CA ASP A 34 3.79 1.63 16.10
C ASP A 34 2.70 0.80 15.38
N PRO A 35 3.02 -0.17 14.51
CA PRO A 35 2.03 -1.06 13.89
C PRO A 35 1.58 -2.22 14.79
N SER A 36 1.52 -2.05 16.12
CA SER A 36 1.15 -3.09 17.10
C SER A 36 -0.17 -3.82 16.84
N TYR A 37 -1.07 -3.26 16.02
CA TYR A 37 -2.35 -3.88 15.66
C TYR A 37 -2.48 -4.26 14.18
N ILE A 38 -1.40 -4.13 13.41
CA ILE A 38 -1.37 -4.53 11.99
C ILE A 38 -0.90 -5.98 11.93
N THR A 39 -1.84 -6.89 11.66
CA THR A 39 -1.58 -8.32 11.51
C THR A 39 -2.51 -8.92 10.46
N GLY A 40 -2.13 -10.06 9.89
CA GLY A 40 -2.92 -10.78 8.86
C GLY A 40 -3.15 -9.99 7.56
N SER A 41 -2.37 -8.94 7.34
CA SER A 41 -2.49 -8.03 6.19
C SER A 41 -1.21 -8.02 5.38
N GLU A 42 -1.33 -7.91 4.06
CA GLU A 42 -0.19 -7.78 3.16
C GLU A 42 0.12 -6.28 2.92
N LEU A 43 1.39 -5.91 3.08
CA LEU A 43 1.89 -4.57 2.73
C LEU A 43 2.63 -4.65 1.39
N VAL A 44 1.95 -4.28 0.31
CA VAL A 44 2.53 -4.30 -1.04
C VAL A 44 3.42 -3.07 -1.25
N VAL A 45 4.67 -3.31 -1.63
CA VAL A 45 5.69 -2.28 -1.90
C VAL A 45 6.31 -2.53 -3.27
N ASP A 46 5.60 -2.16 -4.33
CA ASP A 46 5.96 -2.48 -5.72
C ASP A 46 5.86 -1.29 -6.68
N GLY A 47 5.89 -0.07 -6.14
CA GLY A 47 5.75 1.15 -6.94
C GLY A 47 4.37 1.33 -7.58
N GLY A 48 3.37 0.52 -7.21
CA GLY A 48 2.01 0.56 -7.73
C GLY A 48 1.73 -0.42 -8.88
N TRP A 49 2.64 -1.36 -9.15
CA TRP A 49 2.49 -2.38 -10.19
C TRP A 49 1.18 -3.16 -10.03
N THR A 50 0.95 -3.72 -8.83
CA THR A 50 -0.22 -4.54 -8.52
C THR A 50 -1.53 -3.74 -8.56
N ALA A 51 -1.46 -2.43 -8.28
CA ALA A 51 -2.63 -1.56 -8.26
C ALA A 51 -3.20 -1.25 -9.66
N GLN A 52 -2.44 -1.49 -10.74
CA GLN A 52 -2.89 -1.17 -12.11
C GLN A 52 -4.04 -2.07 -12.62
N GLN A 53 -4.31 -3.21 -11.98
CA GLN A 53 -5.33 -4.19 -12.39
C GLN A 53 -6.78 -3.65 -12.29
N GLY A 54 -7.00 -2.44 -11.77
CA GLY A 54 -8.28 -1.72 -11.81
C GLY A 54 -8.35 -0.57 -12.84
N SER A 55 -7.27 -0.29 -13.59
CA SER A 55 -7.08 0.98 -14.29
C SER A 55 -6.55 0.85 -15.71
N ARG A 56 -7.11 -0.05 -16.52
CA ARG A 56 -6.95 0.00 -18.00
C ARG A 56 -7.53 1.29 -18.63
N ALA A 57 -8.02 2.23 -17.82
CA ALA A 57 -8.41 3.57 -18.21
C ALA A 57 -8.22 4.60 -17.07
N ILE A 58 -7.00 4.86 -16.63
CA ILE A 58 -6.69 6.19 -16.06
C ILE A 58 -5.49 6.76 -16.81
N ALA A 59 -5.80 7.24 -18.01
CA ALA A 59 -4.91 8.09 -18.78
C ALA A 59 -4.51 9.30 -17.92
N ARG A 60 -3.21 9.40 -17.65
CA ARG A 60 -2.42 10.59 -17.28
C ARG A 60 -3.23 11.88 -17.15
N LYS A 61 -3.69 12.23 -15.94
CA LYS A 61 -3.75 13.60 -15.41
C LYS A 61 -3.76 13.56 -13.87
N PRO A 62 -2.68 13.93 -13.16
CA PRO A 62 -2.78 14.21 -11.75
C PRO A 62 -3.28 15.66 -11.61
N SER A 63 -4.57 15.83 -11.36
CA SER A 63 -5.04 17.01 -10.64
C SER A 63 -5.52 16.52 -9.28
N PHE A 64 -4.67 16.65 -8.25
CA PHE A 64 -5.06 16.41 -6.87
C PHE A 64 -6.21 17.37 -6.54
N SER A 65 -7.45 16.86 -6.51
CA SER A 65 -8.60 17.59 -6.01
C SER A 65 -8.85 17.20 -4.55
N LEU A 66 -8.86 18.20 -3.67
CA LEU A 66 -9.17 18.07 -2.25
C LEU A 66 -10.55 17.43 -1.96
N ALA A 67 -11.43 17.33 -2.97
CA ALA A 67 -12.75 16.73 -2.83
C ALA A 67 -12.71 15.19 -2.65
N ALA A 68 -11.68 14.51 -3.16
CA ALA A 68 -11.59 13.05 -3.09
C ALA A 68 -11.37 12.54 -1.64
N ILE A 69 -10.74 13.36 -0.80
CA ILE A 69 -10.44 13.04 0.60
C ILE A 69 -11.69 13.16 1.50
N ALA A 70 -12.64 14.02 1.13
CA ALA A 70 -13.88 14.23 1.88
C ALA A 70 -14.88 13.06 1.75
N GLY A 71 -14.75 12.20 0.74
CA GLY A 71 -15.61 11.02 0.55
C GLY A 71 -15.22 9.81 1.42
N TRP A 72 -14.05 9.83 2.05
CA TRP A 72 -13.55 8.71 2.88
C TRP A 72 -14.21 8.66 4.27
N SER A 73 -14.76 9.77 4.76
CA SER A 73 -15.29 9.87 6.13
C SER A 73 -16.56 9.05 6.39
N SER A 74 -17.24 8.55 5.36
CA SER A 74 -18.58 7.95 5.48
C SER A 74 -18.61 6.42 5.36
N ARG A 75 -17.45 5.75 5.21
CA ARG A 75 -17.37 4.28 5.26
C ARG A 75 -16.68 3.80 6.55
N ARG A 76 -17.11 4.34 7.69
CA ARG A 76 -16.87 3.75 9.02
C ARG A 76 -18.16 3.08 9.51
N GLN A 77 -18.26 1.78 9.30
CA GLN A 77 -18.81 0.90 10.32
C GLN A 77 -17.72 -0.10 10.65
N ALA A 78 -16.79 0.31 11.50
CA ALA A 78 -16.00 -0.66 12.24
C ALA A 78 -16.94 -1.24 13.31
N ALA A 79 -17.19 -2.55 13.24
CA ALA A 79 -17.81 -3.27 14.35
C ALA A 79 -16.94 -3.11 15.61
N PRO A 80 -17.52 -3.11 16.82
CA PRO A 80 -16.73 -3.02 18.05
C PRO A 80 -15.75 -4.21 18.13
N VAL A 81 -14.48 -3.90 18.37
CA VAL A 81 -13.44 -4.91 18.63
C VAL A 81 -13.78 -5.60 19.96
N PRO A 82 -13.94 -6.94 20.00
CA PRO A 82 -14.16 -7.64 21.27
C PRO A 82 -12.92 -7.49 22.17
N PRO A 83 -13.08 -7.41 23.51
CA PRO A 83 -11.94 -7.32 24.41
C PRO A 83 -11.05 -8.55 24.24
N ALA A 84 -9.74 -8.32 24.11
CA ALA A 84 -8.74 -9.37 24.04
C ALA A 84 -8.90 -10.30 25.24
N LYS A 85 -9.15 -11.60 24.99
CA LYS A 85 -9.13 -12.59 26.06
C LYS A 85 -7.69 -12.71 26.56
N ARG A 86 -7.44 -12.36 27.82
CA ARG A 86 -6.15 -12.66 28.46
C ARG A 86 -5.96 -14.18 28.46
N CYS A 87 -4.78 -14.63 28.05
CA CYS A 87 -4.34 -15.99 28.32
C CYS A 87 -4.28 -16.19 29.85
N PRO A 88 -4.68 -17.36 30.37
CA PRO A 88 -4.45 -17.71 31.77
C PRO A 88 -2.94 -17.80 32.05
N GLU A 89 -2.56 -17.56 33.32
CA GLU A 89 -1.18 -17.52 33.81
C GLU A 89 -0.34 -18.75 33.45
#